data_AF-A0A7Y0X9B1-F1
#
_entry.id   AF-A0A7Y0X9B1-F1
#
_cell.length_a   1.000
_cell.length_b   1.000
_cell.length_c   1.000
_cell.angle_alpha   90.00
_cell.angle_beta   90.00
_cell.angle_gamma   90.00
#
_symmetry.space_group_name_H-M   'P 1'
#
loop_
_entity.id
_entity.type
_entity.pdbx_description
1 polymer ?
#
loop_
_entity_poly.entity_id
_entity_poly.type
_entity_poly.pdbx_seq_one_letter_code
_entity_poly.pdbx_strand_id
1 'polypeptide(L)'
;TVKVRLKLRWWNKNANRTQYGGSIFSLTDPIYSLMLMGILREEYYVWDKEASINFIKPGQSDLFAEFEVTEGMLENIYQMTRNGEKCFPEFITHVKDKQG
;
A
#
# COMPACT_ATOMS: atom_id res chain seq x y z
N THR A 1 2.31 -5.11 -11.31
CA THR A 1 2.86 -4.46 -10.10
C THR A 1 2.83 -2.95 -10.23
N VAL A 2 2.89 -2.23 -9.11
CA VAL A 2 3.03 -0.76 -9.04
C VAL A 2 4.25 -0.46 -8.19
N LYS A 3 5.13 0.44 -8.66
CA LYS A 3 6.33 0.87 -7.93
C LYS A 3 6.21 2.33 -7.58
N VAL A 4 6.43 2.67 -6.31
CA VAL A 4 6.37 4.04 -5.81
C VAL A 4 7.70 4.46 -5.20
N ARG A 5 7.95 5.76 -5.22
CA ARG A 5 9.12 6.38 -4.59
C ARG A 5 8.68 7.61 -3.81
N LEU A 6 8.96 7.64 -2.52
CA LEU A 6 8.88 8.83 -1.69
C LEU A 6 10.25 9.50 -1.63
N LYS A 7 10.43 10.56 -2.42
CA LYS A 7 11.67 11.36 -2.39
C LYS A 7 11.80 12.07 -1.05
N LEU A 8 12.95 11.98 -0.39
CA LEU A 8 13.25 12.79 0.78
C LEU A 8 13.53 14.23 0.34
N ARG A 9 12.72 15.15 0.82
CA ARG A 9 12.78 16.59 0.54
C ARG A 9 12.76 17.36 1.84
N TRP A 10 13.07 18.65 1.82
CA TRP A 10 13.11 19.42 3.06
C TRP A 10 11.71 19.60 3.69
N TRP A 11 10.64 19.60 2.88
CA TRP A 11 9.26 19.81 3.32
C TRP A 11 8.49 18.56 3.73
N ASN A 12 9.03 17.35 3.53
CA ASN A 12 8.42 16.10 4.01
C ASN A 12 9.27 15.43 5.11
N LYS A 13 10.07 16.24 5.82
CA LYS A 13 10.81 15.83 7.01
C LYS A 13 9.98 16.01 8.27
N ASN A 14 10.16 15.10 9.23
CA ASN A 14 9.69 15.27 10.60
C ASN A 14 10.67 16.12 11.44
N ALA A 15 10.37 16.32 12.72
CA ALA A 15 11.22 17.04 13.67
C ALA A 15 12.64 16.47 13.81
N ASN A 16 12.80 15.15 13.57
CA ASN A 16 14.09 14.45 13.62
C ASN A 16 14.84 14.47 12.27
N ARG A 17 14.38 15.29 11.31
CA ARG A 17 14.99 15.47 9.98
C ARG A 17 14.99 14.21 9.09
N THR A 18 14.15 13.23 9.38
CA THR A 18 13.91 12.03 8.56
C THR A 18 12.55 12.12 7.87
N GLN A 19 12.22 11.17 6.99
CA GLN A 19 10.89 11.05 6.38
C GLN A 19 9.78 11.19 7.42
N TYR A 20 8.78 12.02 7.12
CA TYR A 20 7.59 12.16 7.94
C TYR A 20 6.73 10.91 7.85
N GLY A 21 6.37 10.34 9.00
CA GLY A 21 5.60 9.09 9.08
C GLY A 21 4.26 9.15 8.35
N GLY A 22 3.55 10.29 8.43
CA GLY A 22 2.32 10.49 7.67
C GLY A 22 2.54 10.47 6.16
N SER A 23 3.66 11.01 5.66
CA SER A 23 4.00 10.90 4.24
C SER A 23 4.29 9.47 3.79
N ILE A 24 4.89 8.64 4.65
CA ILE A 24 5.10 7.23 4.38
C ILE A 24 3.75 6.51 4.30
N PHE A 25 2.88 6.73 5.29
CA PHE A 25 1.55 6.11 5.34
C PHE A 25 0.68 6.50 4.15
N SER A 26 0.59 7.79 3.82
CA SER A 26 -0.20 8.26 2.67
C SER A 26 0.32 7.77 1.32
N LEU A 27 1.61 7.41 1.21
CA LEU A 27 2.17 6.81 -0.01
C LEU A 27 1.64 5.39 -0.23
N THR A 28 1.39 4.64 0.85
CA THR A 28 1.04 3.22 0.79
C THR A 28 -0.46 2.97 0.75
N ASP A 29 -1.22 3.77 1.51
CA ASP A 29 -2.65 3.59 1.78
C ASP A 29 -3.53 3.39 0.52
N PRO A 30 -3.47 4.26 -0.52
CA PRO A 30 -4.43 4.14 -1.62
C PRO A 30 -4.10 3.04 -2.64
N ILE A 31 -2.88 2.47 -2.60
CA ILE A 31 -2.33 1.77 -3.78
C ILE A 31 -3.07 0.47 -4.08
N TYR A 32 -3.28 -0.40 -3.08
CA TYR A 32 -4.00 -1.66 -3.30
C TYR A 32 -5.46 -1.44 -3.69
N SER A 33 -6.15 -0.52 -3.01
CA SER A 33 -7.52 -0.14 -3.35
C SER A 33 -7.63 0.36 -4.80
N LEU A 34 -6.74 1.24 -5.24
CA LEU A 34 -6.71 1.72 -6.64
C LEU A 34 -6.40 0.60 -7.64
N MET A 35 -5.46 -0.31 -7.31
CA MET A 35 -5.16 -1.47 -8.16
C MET A 35 -6.39 -2.37 -8.32
N LEU A 36 -7.07 -2.71 -7.22
CA LEU A 36 -8.25 -3.56 -7.23
C LEU A 36 -9.44 -2.88 -7.94
N MET A 37 -9.65 -1.57 -7.74
CA MET A 37 -10.65 -0.81 -8.51
C MET A 37 -10.42 -0.93 -10.02
N GLY A 38 -9.16 -0.83 -10.47
CA GLY A 38 -8.81 -0.95 -11.89
C GLY A 38 -8.94 -2.36 -12.45
N ILE A 39 -8.68 -3.39 -11.64
CA ILE A 39 -8.74 -4.80 -12.04
C ILE A 39 -10.20 -5.31 -12.04
N LEU A 40 -10.91 -5.11 -10.93
CA LEU A 40 -12.25 -5.67 -10.69
C LEU A 40 -13.38 -4.83 -11.31
N ARG A 41 -13.14 -3.53 -11.52
CA ARG A 41 -14.04 -2.62 -12.24
C ARG A 41 -15.48 -2.65 -11.70
N GLU A 42 -16.47 -2.74 -12.57
CA GLU A 42 -17.90 -2.62 -12.26
C GLU A 42 -18.46 -3.80 -11.48
N GLU A 43 -17.73 -4.92 -11.41
CA GLU A 43 -18.15 -6.10 -10.68
C GLU A 43 -18.03 -5.93 -9.16
N TYR A 44 -17.20 -4.99 -8.69
CA TYR A 44 -16.89 -4.81 -7.27
C TYR A 44 -16.89 -3.35 -6.84
N TYR A 45 -17.44 -3.09 -5.65
CA TYR A 45 -17.15 -1.88 -4.89
C TYR A 45 -15.93 -2.12 -4.00
N VAL A 46 -14.85 -1.37 -4.24
CA VAL A 46 -13.62 -1.48 -3.47
C VAL A 46 -13.48 -0.28 -2.54
N TRP A 47 -13.22 -0.54 -1.26
CA TRP A 47 -13.03 0.47 -0.23
C TRP A 47 -11.91 0.02 0.70
N ASP A 48 -11.10 0.97 1.15
CA ASP A 48 -10.19 0.71 2.27
C ASP A 48 -10.99 0.66 3.58
N LYS A 49 -10.58 -0.23 4.48
CA LYS A 49 -11.21 -0.42 5.79
C LYS A 49 -10.28 -0.01 6.93
N GLU A 50 -9.03 -0.43 6.85
CA GLU A 50 -8.02 -0.23 7.88
C GLU A 50 -6.64 -0.42 7.27
N ALA A 51 -5.72 0.45 7.68
CA ALA A 51 -4.30 0.29 7.39
C ALA A 51 -3.49 0.46 8.67
N SER A 52 -2.47 -0.39 8.82
CA SER A 52 -1.50 -0.33 9.92
C SER A 52 -0.09 -0.19 9.37
N ILE A 53 0.76 0.55 10.08
CA ILE A 53 2.17 0.72 9.72
C ILE A 53 3.05 0.47 10.93
N ASN A 54 4.10 -0.33 10.73
CA ASN A 54 5.12 -0.57 11.73
C ASN A 54 6.42 0.15 11.31
N PHE A 55 6.78 1.23 12.00
CA PHE A 55 7.99 2.00 11.73
C PHE A 55 9.23 1.33 12.35
N ILE A 56 9.89 0.45 11.58
CA ILE A 56 11.05 -0.33 12.05
C ILE A 56 12.33 0.51 12.18
N LYS A 57 12.59 1.41 11.23
CA LYS A 57 13.80 2.26 11.19
C LYS A 57 13.49 3.66 10.65
N PRO A 58 14.25 4.70 11.04
CA PRO A 58 14.08 6.05 10.50
C PRO A 58 14.41 6.13 9.00
N GLY A 59 13.52 6.70 8.19
CA GLY A 59 13.75 6.92 6.75
C GLY A 59 14.70 8.10 6.49
N GLN A 60 16.00 7.84 6.38
CA GLN A 60 17.02 8.89 6.19
C GLN A 60 17.30 9.22 4.71
N SER A 61 16.66 8.52 3.78
CA SER A 61 16.84 8.70 2.35
C SER A 61 15.51 8.52 1.61
N ASP A 62 15.56 8.45 0.28
CA ASP A 62 14.40 8.11 -0.53
C ASP A 62 13.91 6.70 -0.19
N LEU A 63 12.60 6.57 -0.02
CA LEU A 63 11.95 5.31 0.26
C LEU A 63 11.20 4.80 -0.97
N PHE A 64 11.10 3.48 -1.07
CA PHE A 64 10.54 2.75 -2.19
C PHE A 64 9.60 1.67 -1.66
N ALA A 65 8.52 1.42 -2.39
CA ALA A 65 7.63 0.30 -2.15
C ALA A 65 7.17 -0.29 -3.49
N GLU A 66 6.95 -1.60 -3.51
CA GLU A 66 6.41 -2.34 -4.65
C GLU A 66 5.15 -3.07 -4.20
N PHE A 67 4.09 -2.86 -4.97
CA PHE A 67 2.77 -3.41 -4.73
C PHE A 67 2.45 -4.40 -5.83
N GLU A 68 1.94 -5.56 -5.44
CA GLU A 68 1.58 -6.64 -6.34
C GLU A 68 0.25 -7.22 -5.95
N VAL A 69 -0.64 -7.33 -6.94
CA VAL A 69 -1.86 -8.13 -6.86
C VAL A 69 -1.62 -9.31 -7.80
N THR A 70 -1.52 -10.50 -7.22
CA THR A 70 -1.28 -11.75 -7.97
C THR A 70 -2.59 -12.40 -8.39
N GLU A 71 -2.54 -13.28 -9.39
CA GLU A 71 -3.69 -14.10 -9.80
C GLU A 71 -4.30 -14.85 -8.60
N GLY A 72 -3.47 -15.44 -7.74
CA GLY A 72 -3.94 -16.18 -6.56
C GLY A 72 -4.64 -15.29 -5.53
N MET A 73 -4.25 -14.02 -5.40
CA MET A 73 -4.96 -13.06 -4.54
C MET A 73 -6.35 -12.74 -5.11
N LEU A 74 -6.44 -12.55 -6.44
CA LEU A 74 -7.72 -12.31 -7.10
C LEU A 74 -8.64 -13.52 -7.00
N GLU A 75 -8.13 -14.73 -7.23
CA GLU A 75 -8.91 -15.96 -7.08
C GLU A 75 -9.47 -16.09 -5.66
N ASN A 76 -8.67 -15.81 -4.63
CA ASN A 76 -9.16 -15.82 -3.26
C ASN A 76 -10.28 -14.79 -3.03
N ILE A 77 -10.16 -13.58 -3.60
CA ILE A 77 -11.23 -12.57 -3.54
C ILE A 77 -12.50 -13.13 -4.19
N TYR A 78 -12.42 -13.61 -5.43
CA TYR A 78 -13.57 -14.16 -6.15
C TYR A 78 -14.23 -15.32 -5.41
N GLN A 79 -13.45 -16.23 -4.80
CA GLN A 79 -13.99 -17.33 -4.01
C GLN A 79 -14.69 -16.87 -2.75
N MET A 80 -14.14 -15.87 -2.05
CA MET A 80 -14.72 -15.32 -0.82
C MET A 80 -16.00 -14.53 -1.06
N THR A 81 -16.16 -13.93 -2.24
CA THR A 81 -17.30 -13.07 -2.59
C THR A 81 -18.31 -13.75 -3.52
N ARG A 82 -18.13 -15.03 -3.83
CA ARG A 82 -18.92 -15.76 -4.86
C ARG A 82 -20.44 -15.74 -4.64
N ASN A 83 -20.92 -15.62 -3.39
CA ASN A 83 -22.34 -15.52 -3.09
C ASN A 83 -22.77 -14.11 -2.62
N GLY A 84 -21.94 -13.10 -2.90
CA GLY A 84 -22.22 -11.70 -2.56
C GLY A 84 -21.75 -11.27 -1.16
N GLU A 85 -20.98 -12.10 -0.45
CA GLU A 85 -20.35 -11.73 0.81
C GLU A 85 -19.27 -10.64 0.60
N LYS A 86 -19.01 -9.86 1.66
CA LYS A 86 -17.86 -8.95 1.69
C LYS A 86 -16.59 -9.74 2.00
N CYS A 87 -15.50 -9.45 1.30
CA CYS A 87 -14.17 -9.92 1.67
C CYS A 87 -13.33 -8.76 2.22
N PHE A 88 -12.35 -9.10 3.07
CA PHE A 88 -11.39 -8.14 3.64
C PHE A 88 -9.97 -8.71 3.47
N PRO A 89 -9.44 -8.74 2.24
CA PRO A 89 -8.08 -9.21 2.00
C PRO A 89 -7.07 -8.29 2.68
N GLU A 90 -6.06 -8.86 3.32
CA GLU A 90 -4.95 -8.13 3.90
C GLU A 90 -3.73 -8.20 2.99
N PHE A 91 -3.08 -7.05 2.80
CA PHE A 91 -1.89 -6.95 1.98
C PHE A 91 -0.73 -6.38 2.79
N ILE A 92 0.43 -7.00 2.65
CA ILE A 92 1.67 -6.55 3.29
C ILE A 92 2.55 -5.92 2.22
N THR A 93 3.00 -4.70 2.48
CA THR A 93 4.01 -4.03 1.67
C THR A 93 5.14 -3.55 2.55
N HIS A 94 6.36 -3.69 2.04
CA HIS A 94 7.55 -3.20 2.72
C HIS A 94 8.01 -1.88 2.09
N VAL A 95 8.18 -0.87 2.93
CA VAL A 95 8.79 0.40 2.54
C VAL A 95 10.27 0.35 2.92
N LYS A 96 11.15 0.49 1.93
CA LYS A 96 12.60 0.28 2.07
C LYS A 96 13.36 1.43 1.44
N ASP A 97 14.59 1.67 1.89
CA ASP A 97 15.51 2.52 1.15
C ASP A 97 16.20 1.71 0.03
N LYS A 98 17.23 2.28 -0.61
CA LYS A 98 17.98 1.58 -1.67
C LYS A 98 18.82 0.40 -1.17
N GLN A 99 19.11 0.35 0.13
CA GLN A 99 19.97 -0.65 0.74
C GLN A 99 19.17 -1.85 1.27
N GLY A 100 17.85 -1.73 1.42
CA GLY A 100 16.96 -2.80 1.85
C GLY A 100 16.45 -2.60 3.27
#